data_AF-A0A7C5KQ85-F1
#
_entry.id   AF-A0A7C5KQ85-F1
#
_cell.length_a   1.000
_cell.length_b   1.000
_cell.length_c   1.000
_cell.angle_alpha   90.00
_cell.angle_beta   90.00
_cell.angle_gamma   90.00
#
_symmetry.space_group_name_H-M   'P 1'
#
loop_
_entity.id
_entity.type
_entity.pdbx_description
1 polymer ?
#
loop_
_entity_poly.entity_id
_entity_poly.type
_entity_poly.pdbx_seq_one_letter_code
_entity_poly.pdbx_strand_id
1 'polypeptide(L)'
;IEKLPGLADMPVTAVYAGLRPASEFKDYQIAAQPGRNWITVGAIRSTGLSGALGIAAHVFELYSKEGPEHRQIAQPVTPRAHVLAQSEKRDWQCDNHGEIICHCELVSEREIKRALDGPLGARSLAGLKRQTRVTMGRCQGFFCSARLAEMTKDHFDTPLSSGIDDG
;
A
#
# COMPACT_ATOMS: atom_id res chain seq x y z
N ILE A 1 -0.75 1.89 -30.47
CA ILE A 1 -1.83 2.87 -30.80
C ILE A 1 -2.92 2.23 -31.66
N GLU A 2 -2.58 1.32 -32.58
CA GLU A 2 -3.53 0.63 -33.48
C GLU A 2 -4.75 0.00 -32.80
N LYS A 3 -4.62 -0.52 -31.57
CA LYS A 3 -5.74 -1.09 -30.80
C LYS A 3 -6.65 -0.05 -30.14
N LEU A 4 -6.14 1.14 -29.83
CA LEU A 4 -6.85 2.21 -29.10
C LEU A 4 -6.38 3.59 -29.63
N PRO A 5 -6.79 3.98 -30.85
CA PRO A 5 -6.30 5.20 -31.50
C PRO A 5 -6.66 6.47 -30.74
N GLY A 6 -7.78 6.49 -29.99
CA GLY A 6 -8.19 7.63 -29.18
C GLY A 6 -7.25 7.96 -27.99
N LEU A 7 -6.28 7.10 -27.69
CA LEU A 7 -5.26 7.34 -26.66
C LEU A 7 -3.92 7.82 -27.25
N ALA A 8 -3.82 8.01 -28.57
CA ALA A 8 -2.56 8.33 -29.25
C ALA A 8 -1.85 9.55 -28.65
N ASP A 9 -2.61 10.60 -28.38
CA ASP A 9 -2.10 11.89 -27.90
C ASP A 9 -2.36 12.11 -26.41
N MET A 10 -2.81 11.08 -25.69
CA MET A 10 -3.06 11.20 -24.25
C MET A 10 -1.73 11.16 -23.48
N PRO A 11 -1.47 12.15 -22.59
CA PRO A 11 -0.24 12.16 -21.80
C PRO A 11 -0.24 11.04 -20.76
N VAL A 12 0.91 10.39 -20.59
CA VAL A 12 1.13 9.41 -19.51
C VAL A 12 1.34 10.18 -18.21
N THR A 13 0.44 10.01 -17.24
CA THR A 13 0.51 10.71 -15.95
C THR A 13 1.36 9.98 -14.92
N ALA A 14 1.47 8.65 -15.02
CA ALA A 14 2.29 7.83 -14.14
C ALA A 14 2.67 6.51 -14.81
N VAL A 15 3.86 6.01 -14.46
CA VAL A 15 4.34 4.67 -14.81
C VAL A 15 4.83 4.01 -13.54
N TYR A 16 4.60 2.71 -13.41
CA TYR A 16 5.16 1.90 -12.35
C TYR A 16 5.65 0.58 -12.91
N ALA A 17 6.63 -0.01 -12.25
CA ALA A 17 7.11 -1.35 -12.51
C ALA A 17 7.11 -2.12 -11.19
N GLY A 18 6.90 -3.43 -11.28
CA GLY A 18 6.95 -4.33 -10.14
C GLY A 18 7.65 -5.62 -10.52
N LEU A 19 8.43 -6.16 -9.60
CA LEU A 19 9.06 -7.46 -9.76
C LEU A 19 8.13 -8.55 -9.23
N ARG A 20 7.97 -9.61 -10.01
CA ARG A 20 7.30 -10.82 -9.56
C ARG A 20 8.37 -11.77 -9.00
N PRO A 21 8.27 -12.22 -7.75
CA PRO A 21 9.18 -13.23 -7.25
C PRO A 21 8.89 -14.54 -7.97
N ALA A 22 9.81 -14.96 -8.82
CA ALA A 22 9.71 -16.16 -9.64
C ALA A 22 10.92 -17.06 -9.41
N SER A 23 10.74 -18.35 -9.66
CA SER A 23 11.79 -19.36 -9.71
C SER A 23 11.68 -20.15 -11.02
N GLU A 24 12.59 -21.11 -11.22
CA GLU A 24 12.53 -22.12 -12.28
C GLU A 24 11.28 -23.00 -12.18
N PHE A 25 10.66 -23.07 -11.00
CA PHE A 25 9.45 -23.83 -10.75
C PHE A 25 8.18 -23.01 -11.04
N LYS A 26 7.11 -23.72 -11.41
CA LYS A 26 5.79 -23.11 -11.66
C LYS A 26 5.00 -22.88 -10.38
N ASP A 27 5.17 -23.78 -9.40
CA ASP A 27 4.44 -23.76 -8.15
C ASP A 27 5.10 -22.88 -7.08
N TYR A 28 4.33 -22.51 -6.06
CA TYR A 28 4.85 -21.76 -4.91
C TYR A 28 5.99 -22.54 -4.25
N GLN A 29 7.02 -21.82 -3.86
CA GLN A 29 8.16 -22.36 -3.12
C GLN A 29 8.01 -21.97 -1.66
N ILE A 30 7.18 -22.73 -0.92
CA ILE A 30 6.93 -22.52 0.50
C ILE A 30 7.45 -23.73 1.27
N ALA A 31 8.46 -23.52 2.12
CA ALA A 31 9.10 -24.62 2.84
C ALA A 31 9.73 -24.14 4.16
N ALA A 32 9.62 -24.98 5.19
CA ALA A 32 10.39 -24.85 6.43
C ALA A 32 11.81 -25.39 6.26
N GLN A 33 12.76 -24.84 7.01
CA GLN A 33 14.13 -25.30 7.12
C GLN A 33 14.36 -25.76 8.58
N PRO A 34 14.21 -27.07 8.86
CA PRO A 34 14.28 -27.59 10.22
C PRO A 34 15.59 -27.22 10.92
N GLY A 35 15.50 -26.87 12.21
CA GLY A 35 16.65 -26.48 13.02
C GLY A 35 17.23 -25.10 12.72
N ARG A 36 16.64 -24.34 11.77
CA ARG A 36 17.08 -22.98 11.42
C ARG A 36 16.07 -21.88 11.79
N ASN A 37 14.92 -22.24 12.37
CA ASN A 37 13.82 -21.33 12.68
C ASN A 37 13.44 -20.46 11.47
N TRP A 38 13.40 -21.06 10.28
CA TRP A 38 13.27 -20.36 9.01
C TRP A 38 12.20 -21.00 8.14
N ILE A 39 11.27 -20.19 7.62
CA ILE A 39 10.30 -20.60 6.61
C ILE A 39 10.46 -19.67 5.40
N THR A 40 10.73 -20.25 4.24
CA THR A 40 10.76 -19.52 2.97
C THR A 40 9.35 -19.46 2.41
N VAL A 41 8.95 -18.28 1.91
CA VAL A 41 7.67 -18.04 1.23
C VAL A 41 7.96 -17.35 -0.10
N GLY A 42 8.20 -18.13 -1.15
CA GLY A 42 8.75 -17.65 -2.42
C GLY A 42 8.02 -18.15 -3.66
N ALA A 43 8.45 -17.66 -4.82
CA ALA A 43 7.90 -17.98 -6.15
C ALA A 43 6.40 -17.72 -6.32
N ILE A 44 5.84 -16.83 -5.51
CA ILE A 44 4.42 -16.45 -5.59
C ILE A 44 4.29 -15.32 -6.63
N ARG A 45 3.79 -15.67 -7.82
CA ARG A 45 3.66 -14.75 -8.95
C ARG A 45 2.40 -13.86 -8.80
N SER A 46 1.50 -13.88 -9.78
CA SER A 46 0.32 -13.00 -9.83
C SER A 46 -0.75 -13.31 -8.78
N THR A 47 -0.66 -14.45 -8.11
CA THR A 47 -1.68 -14.97 -7.20
C THR A 47 -1.39 -14.70 -5.73
N GLY A 48 -0.34 -13.94 -5.40
CA GLY A 48 0.02 -13.64 -4.01
C GLY A 48 -1.07 -12.90 -3.24
N LEU A 49 -1.72 -11.92 -3.87
CA LEU A 49 -2.80 -11.18 -3.24
C LEU A 49 -4.05 -12.06 -3.08
N SER A 50 -4.49 -12.72 -4.15
CA SER A 50 -5.70 -13.56 -4.14
C SER A 50 -5.57 -14.79 -3.24
N GLY A 51 -4.36 -15.35 -3.12
CA GLY A 51 -4.07 -16.53 -2.31
C GLY A 51 -3.56 -16.22 -0.91
N ALA A 52 -3.47 -14.94 -0.50
CA ALA A 52 -2.75 -14.52 0.70
C ALA A 52 -3.19 -15.27 1.98
N LEU A 53 -4.50 -15.44 2.18
CA LEU A 53 -5.04 -16.12 3.36
C LEU A 53 -4.73 -17.62 3.37
N GLY A 54 -4.80 -18.28 2.20
CA GLY A 54 -4.43 -19.70 2.07
C GLY A 54 -2.92 -19.91 2.28
N ILE A 55 -2.09 -19.00 1.76
CA ILE A 55 -0.64 -18.99 1.98
C ILE A 55 -0.34 -18.83 3.47
N ALA A 56 -1.01 -17.88 4.15
CA ALA A 56 -0.83 -17.65 5.58
C ALA A 56 -1.20 -18.89 6.42
N ALA A 57 -2.33 -19.55 6.10
CA ALA A 57 -2.74 -20.78 6.76
C ALA A 57 -1.73 -21.91 6.57
N HIS A 58 -1.21 -22.08 5.34
CA HIS A 58 -0.20 -23.09 5.04
C HIS A 58 1.14 -22.81 5.77
N VAL A 59 1.58 -21.55 5.80
CA VAL A 59 2.78 -21.15 6.54
C VAL A 59 2.61 -21.41 8.04
N PHE A 60 1.43 -21.13 8.59
CA PHE A 60 1.14 -21.43 9.99
C PHE A 60 1.19 -22.93 10.29
N GLU A 61 0.68 -23.78 9.38
CA GLU A 61 0.76 -25.24 9.53
C GLU A 61 2.22 -25.73 9.58
N LEU A 62 3.11 -25.18 8.73
CA LEU A 62 4.54 -25.49 8.76
C LEU A 62 5.18 -25.03 10.08
N TYR A 63 4.84 -23.83 10.52
CA TYR A 63 5.32 -23.28 11.80
C TYR A 63 4.89 -24.15 13.00
N SER A 64 3.62 -24.57 13.07
CA SER A 64 3.11 -25.38 14.18
C SER A 64 3.77 -26.75 14.29
N LYS A 65 4.28 -27.31 13.19
CA LYS A 65 4.99 -28.60 13.19
C LYS A 65 6.36 -28.55 13.86
N GLU A 66 6.99 -27.38 13.93
CA GLU A 66 8.30 -27.19 14.60
C GLU A 66 8.18 -27.15 16.14
N GLY A 67 6.96 -27.25 16.69
CA GLY A 67 6.69 -27.27 18.12
C GLY A 67 6.66 -25.94 18.91
N PRO A 68 6.69 -24.73 18.32
CA PRO A 68 6.55 -23.51 19.11
C PRO A 68 5.10 -23.34 19.62
N GLU A 69 4.97 -22.88 20.87
CA GLU A 69 3.67 -22.49 21.40
C GLU A 69 3.18 -21.21 20.70
N HIS A 70 1.93 -21.24 20.24
CA HIS A 70 1.28 -20.07 19.67
C HIS A 70 0.05 -19.70 20.46
N ARG A 71 -0.06 -18.43 20.82
CA ARG A 71 -1.27 -17.87 21.41
C ARG A 71 -1.99 -17.02 20.37
N GLN A 72 -3.21 -17.44 20.04
CA GLN A 72 -4.08 -16.65 19.17
C GLN A 72 -4.31 -15.26 19.77
N ILE A 73 -4.25 -14.24 18.92
CA ILE A 73 -4.62 -12.87 19.28
C ILE A 73 -6.16 -12.82 19.41
N ALA A 74 -6.66 -12.56 20.61
CA ALA A 74 -8.09 -12.57 20.89
C ALA A 74 -8.87 -11.49 20.12
N GLN A 75 -8.28 -10.31 19.93
CA GLN A 75 -8.88 -9.19 19.21
C GLN A 75 -7.83 -8.54 18.30
N PRO A 76 -7.59 -9.08 17.09
CA PRO A 76 -6.62 -8.50 16.18
C PRO A 76 -7.09 -7.13 15.68
N VAL A 77 -6.20 -6.15 15.70
CA VAL A 77 -6.46 -4.84 15.09
C VAL A 77 -6.53 -5.03 13.58
N THR A 78 -7.74 -4.92 13.03
CA THR A 78 -7.97 -5.06 11.59
C THR A 78 -8.19 -3.68 10.98
N PRO A 79 -7.20 -3.09 10.30
CA PRO A 79 -7.36 -1.81 9.63
C PRO A 79 -8.46 -1.92 8.57
N ARG A 80 -9.33 -0.91 8.50
CA ARG A 80 -10.27 -0.78 7.38
C ARG A 80 -9.58 -0.02 6.26
N ALA A 81 -9.50 -0.64 5.09
CA ALA A 81 -8.99 0.04 3.91
C ALA A 81 -9.89 1.24 3.56
N HIS A 82 -9.26 2.36 3.20
CA HIS A 82 -9.98 3.52 2.69
C HIS A 82 -10.60 3.19 1.33
N VAL A 83 -11.78 3.72 1.09
CA VAL A 83 -12.41 3.68 -0.22
C VAL A 83 -11.62 4.62 -1.13
N LEU A 84 -10.92 4.06 -2.11
CA LEU A 84 -10.17 4.85 -3.11
C LEU A 84 -10.83 4.83 -4.49
N ALA A 85 -11.79 3.93 -4.71
CA ALA A 85 -12.54 3.82 -5.94
C ALA A 85 -13.44 5.06 -6.14
N GLN A 86 -13.60 5.48 -7.40
CA GLN A 86 -14.48 6.60 -7.76
C GLN A 86 -15.96 6.20 -7.77
N SER A 87 -16.28 4.91 -7.83
CA SER A 87 -17.65 4.38 -7.85
C SER A 87 -18.33 4.38 -6.50
N GLU A 88 -17.59 4.64 -5.42
CA GLU A 88 -18.05 4.55 -4.04
C GLU A 88 -17.91 5.91 -3.36
N LYS A 89 -18.63 6.11 -2.25
CA LYS A 89 -18.57 7.38 -1.51
C LYS A 89 -17.17 7.61 -0.91
N ARG A 90 -16.47 8.63 -1.41
CA ARG A 90 -15.14 9.06 -0.93
C ARG A 90 -15.26 10.02 0.27
N ASP A 91 -14.16 10.19 1.01
CA ASP A 91 -14.15 11.02 2.23
C ASP A 91 -14.53 12.48 1.97
N TRP A 92 -14.09 13.06 0.83
CA TRP A 92 -14.43 14.43 0.43
C TRP A 92 -15.93 14.67 0.20
N GLN A 93 -16.75 13.60 0.11
CA GLN A 93 -18.21 13.69 -0.02
C GLN A 93 -18.94 13.58 1.33
N CYS A 94 -18.21 13.50 2.43
CA CYS A 94 -18.75 13.37 3.78
C CYS A 94 -18.53 14.67 4.55
N ASP A 95 -19.50 15.09 5.34
CA ASP A 95 -19.36 16.27 6.21
C ASP A 95 -18.10 16.22 7.07
N ASN A 96 -17.55 17.39 7.39
CA ASN A 96 -16.34 17.54 8.19
C ASN A 96 -15.10 16.83 7.60
N HIS A 97 -14.99 16.74 6.26
CA HIS A 97 -13.81 16.22 5.58
C HIS A 97 -12.57 17.13 5.70
N GLY A 98 -12.76 18.39 6.07
CA GLY A 98 -11.70 19.39 6.17
C GLY A 98 -11.28 19.93 4.79
N GLU A 99 -10.08 20.47 4.70
CA GLU A 99 -9.55 21.01 3.43
C GLU A 99 -9.34 19.92 2.37
N ILE A 100 -9.47 20.22 1.09
CA ILE A 100 -8.98 19.35 0.01
C ILE A 100 -7.49 19.63 -0.21
N ILE A 101 -6.64 18.70 0.22
CA ILE A 101 -5.18 18.85 0.15
C ILE A 101 -4.67 18.52 -1.26
N CYS A 102 -5.14 17.43 -1.87
CA CYS A 102 -4.78 17.08 -3.24
C CYS A 102 -5.98 17.19 -4.17
N HIS A 103 -5.99 18.26 -4.96
CA HIS A 103 -7.08 18.55 -5.88
C HIS A 103 -7.18 17.54 -7.05
N CYS A 104 -6.05 16.97 -7.49
CA CYS A 104 -6.07 16.00 -8.59
C CYS A 104 -6.74 14.66 -8.22
N GLU A 105 -6.67 14.26 -6.95
CA GLU A 105 -7.17 12.96 -6.47
C GLU A 105 -8.29 13.12 -5.42
N LEU A 106 -8.71 14.38 -5.16
CA LEU A 106 -9.72 14.78 -4.18
C LEU A 106 -9.43 14.23 -2.76
N VAL A 107 -8.17 14.23 -2.36
CA VAL A 107 -7.74 13.78 -1.04
C VAL A 107 -7.99 14.89 -0.02
N SER A 108 -8.81 14.58 0.99
CA SER A 108 -9.15 15.50 2.08
C SER A 108 -8.11 15.48 3.21
N GLU A 109 -8.12 16.53 4.03
CA GLU A 109 -7.30 16.66 5.24
C GLU A 109 -7.60 15.51 6.22
N ARG A 110 -8.88 15.15 6.39
CA ARG A 110 -9.29 14.04 7.25
C ARG A 110 -8.77 12.69 6.72
N GLU A 111 -8.75 12.48 5.41
CA GLU A 111 -8.21 11.25 4.81
C GLU A 111 -6.71 11.12 5.11
N ILE A 112 -5.94 12.21 5.01
CA ILE A 112 -4.51 12.23 5.36
C ILE A 112 -4.30 11.97 6.85
N LYS A 113 -5.00 12.69 7.75
CA LYS A 113 -4.86 12.48 9.20
C LYS A 113 -5.17 11.05 9.61
N ARG A 114 -6.21 10.44 9.04
CA ARG A 114 -6.55 9.03 9.29
C ARG A 114 -5.45 8.07 8.84
N ALA A 115 -4.85 8.31 7.67
CA ALA A 115 -3.75 7.49 7.17
C ALA A 115 -2.47 7.64 8.01
N LEU A 116 -2.27 8.80 8.64
CA LEU A 116 -1.12 9.10 9.49
C LEU A 116 -1.27 8.53 10.92
N ASP A 117 -2.45 8.72 11.52
CA ASP A 117 -2.72 8.36 12.93
C ASP A 117 -3.36 6.97 13.09
N GLY A 118 -3.65 6.30 11.97
CA GLY A 118 -4.30 4.99 11.95
C GLY A 118 -3.40 3.85 12.45
N PRO A 119 -3.97 2.64 12.60
CA PRO A 119 -3.22 1.45 13.03
C PRO A 119 -2.11 1.01 12.05
N LEU A 120 -2.16 1.49 10.81
CA LEU A 120 -1.09 1.37 9.80
C LEU A 120 -0.56 2.76 9.44
N GLY A 121 -0.26 3.59 10.44
CA GLY A 121 0.19 4.98 10.26
C GLY A 121 1.28 5.11 9.21
N ALA A 122 1.03 5.90 8.16
CA ALA A 122 1.96 6.09 7.06
C ALA A 122 3.24 6.81 7.54
N ARG A 123 4.39 6.19 7.31
CA ARG A 123 5.72 6.72 7.68
C ARG A 123 6.54 7.27 6.52
N SER A 124 5.97 7.28 5.32
CA SER A 124 6.61 7.80 4.11
C SER A 124 5.58 8.27 3.10
N LEU A 125 6.02 9.05 2.11
CA LEU A 125 5.17 9.49 1.00
C LEU A 125 4.60 8.29 0.24
N ALA A 126 5.40 7.24 0.02
CA ALA A 126 4.94 6.01 -0.63
C ALA A 126 3.85 5.30 0.18
N GLY A 127 3.98 5.26 1.52
CA GLY A 127 2.95 4.73 2.41
C GLY A 127 1.66 5.55 2.30
N LEU A 128 1.77 6.88 2.32
CA LEU A 128 0.62 7.79 2.22
C LEU A 128 -0.07 7.69 0.84
N LYS A 129 0.70 7.65 -0.25
CA LYS A 129 0.24 7.41 -1.64
C LYS A 129 -0.62 6.13 -1.71
N ARG A 130 -0.16 5.01 -1.12
CA ARG A 130 -0.91 3.73 -1.14
C ARG A 130 -2.24 3.80 -0.38
N GLN A 131 -2.32 4.63 0.65
CA GLN A 131 -3.52 4.72 1.50
C GLN A 131 -4.54 5.75 1.03
N THR A 132 -4.12 6.80 0.30
CA THR A 132 -4.99 7.96 -0.04
C THR A 132 -4.98 8.33 -1.54
N ARG A 133 -3.98 7.88 -2.30
CA ARG A 133 -3.63 8.33 -3.66
C ARG A 133 -3.13 9.77 -3.76
N VAL A 134 -2.82 10.43 -2.63
CA VAL A 134 -2.26 11.78 -2.65
C VAL A 134 -1.02 11.85 -3.56
N THR A 135 -0.84 12.95 -4.29
CA THR A 135 0.25 13.16 -5.27
C THR A 135 0.24 12.25 -6.50
N MET A 136 -0.69 11.29 -6.64
CA MET A 136 -0.72 10.35 -7.78
C MET A 136 -1.47 10.87 -9.01
N GLY A 137 -2.08 12.06 -8.90
CA GLY A 137 -2.81 12.68 -9.99
C GLY A 137 -1.92 13.46 -10.97
N ARG A 138 -2.51 14.17 -11.93
CA ARG A 138 -1.80 14.81 -13.06
C ARG A 138 -0.61 15.69 -12.65
N CYS A 139 -0.69 16.41 -11.53
CA CYS A 139 0.36 17.32 -11.09
C CYS A 139 1.57 16.64 -10.41
N GLN A 140 1.50 15.33 -10.14
CA GLN A 140 2.56 14.56 -9.49
C GLN A 140 3.10 15.22 -8.19
N GLY A 141 2.19 15.81 -7.41
CA GLY A 141 2.52 16.45 -6.14
C GLY A 141 2.86 17.94 -6.20
N PHE A 142 3.08 18.51 -7.39
CA PHE A 142 3.52 19.91 -7.56
C PHE A 142 2.77 20.94 -6.68
N PHE A 143 1.44 20.83 -6.59
CA PHE A 143 0.63 21.78 -5.82
C PHE A 143 0.42 21.43 -4.35
N CYS A 144 0.56 20.16 -3.96
CA CYS A 144 0.18 19.70 -2.61
C CYS A 144 1.38 19.33 -1.73
N SER A 145 2.56 19.10 -2.30
CA SER A 145 3.74 18.63 -1.56
C SER A 145 4.17 19.57 -0.42
N ALA A 146 4.07 20.89 -0.59
CA ALA A 146 4.42 21.83 0.49
C ALA A 146 3.49 21.67 1.70
N ARG A 147 2.17 21.63 1.47
CA ARG A 147 1.18 21.41 2.52
C ARG A 147 1.31 20.02 3.15
N LEU A 148 1.63 19.02 2.35
CA LEU A 148 1.91 17.67 2.87
C LEU A 148 3.13 17.65 3.77
N ALA A 149 4.22 18.34 3.42
CA ALA A 149 5.42 18.40 4.23
C ALA A 149 5.14 18.98 5.64
N GLU A 150 4.24 19.95 5.75
CA GLU A 150 3.77 20.46 7.04
C GLU A 150 2.97 19.41 7.81
N MET A 151 2.00 18.75 7.15
CA MET A 151 1.11 17.78 7.78
C MET A 151 1.82 16.49 8.22
N THR A 152 2.90 16.09 7.54
CA THR A 152 3.61 14.82 7.77
C THR A 152 4.89 14.98 8.60
N LYS A 153 5.21 16.20 9.05
CA LYS A 153 6.51 16.56 9.65
C LYS A 153 6.93 15.64 10.79
N ASP A 154 6.01 15.28 11.68
CA ASP A 154 6.28 14.46 12.86
C ASP A 154 5.80 13.00 12.69
N HIS A 155 5.44 12.62 11.46
CA HIS A 155 4.91 11.29 11.15
C HIS A 155 5.82 10.46 10.27
N PHE A 156 6.56 11.09 9.36
CA PHE A 156 7.46 10.37 8.45
C PHE A 156 8.82 10.11 9.07
N ASP A 157 9.39 8.94 8.75
CA ASP A 157 10.74 8.57 9.20
C ASP A 157 11.80 9.51 8.60
N THR A 158 11.53 10.04 7.41
CA THR A 158 12.32 11.06 6.73
C THR A 158 11.41 12.20 6.28
N PRO A 159 11.71 13.46 6.62
CA PRO A 159 10.89 14.59 6.22
C PRO A 159 10.73 14.67 4.71
N LEU A 160 9.53 15.05 4.25
CA LEU A 160 9.28 15.24 2.81
C LEU A 160 10.12 16.39 2.21
N SER A 161 10.60 17.30 3.06
CA SER A 161 11.45 18.43 2.68
C SER A 161 12.93 18.06 2.50
N SER A 162 13.40 16.96 3.09
CA SER A 162 14.64 16.33 2.64
C SER A 162 14.38 15.69 1.28
N GLY A 163 15.30 15.85 0.33
CA GLY A 163 15.11 15.48 -1.08
C GLY A 163 14.36 14.16 -1.27
N ILE A 164 13.41 14.14 -2.21
CA ILE A 164 12.49 13.04 -2.44
C ILE A 164 13.28 11.77 -2.74
N ASP A 165 13.31 10.84 -1.78
CA ASP A 165 13.58 9.44 -2.04
C ASP A 165 12.22 8.78 -2.31
N ASP A 166 11.87 8.60 -3.59
CA ASP A 166 10.59 7.99 -3.98
C ASP A 166 10.55 6.47 -3.72
N GLY A 167 11.61 5.91 -3.11
CA GLY A 167 11.75 4.49 -2.77
C GLY A 167 12.19 3.63 -3.94
#